data_AF-A0AAV5KSY7-F1
#
_entry.id   AF-A0AAV5KSY7-F1
#
_cell.length_a   1.000
_cell.length_b   1.000
_cell.length_c   1.000
_cell.angle_alpha   90.00
_cell.angle_beta   90.00
_cell.angle_gamma   90.00
#
_symmetry.space_group_name_H-M   'P 1'
#
loop_
_entity.id
_entity.type
_entity.pdbx_description
1 polymer ?
#
loop_
_entity_poly.entity_id
_entity_poly.type
_entity_poly.pdbx_seq_one_letter_code
_entity_poly.pdbx_strand_id
1 'polypeptide(L)' 'MTLEWAMSNLLSHPEVLNKVKKDIDAQVGEERLMEESDIMKLHYLQSIMWETLRLHSVAPLLLPHMASADYTIGGYDVP' A
#
# COMPACT_ATOMS: atom_id res chain seq x y z
N MET A 1 1.87 -12.50 -0.38
CA MET A 1 0.96 -11.81 0.56
C MET A 1 0.48 -10.45 0.05
N THR A 2 1.26 -9.37 0.06
CA THR A 2 0.73 -8.02 -0.31
C THR A 2 0.16 -7.96 -1.72
N LEU A 3 0.84 -8.59 -2.70
CA LEU A 3 0.34 -8.65 -4.07
C LEU A 3 -0.98 -9.44 -4.19
N GLU A 4 -1.11 -10.56 -3.46
CA GLU A 4 -2.34 -11.37 -3.44
C GLU A 4 -3.51 -10.55 -2.88
N TRP A 5 -3.28 -9.82 -1.79
CA TRP A 5 -4.29 -8.91 -1.24
C TRP A 5 -4.64 -7.78 -2.20
N ALA A 6 -3.66 -7.14 -2.83
CA ALA A 6 -3.93 -6.09 -3.82
C ALA A 6 -4.80 -6.62 -4.97
N MET A 7 -4.45 -7.78 -5.53
CA MET A 7 -5.21 -8.40 -6.61
C MET A 7 -6.59 -8.86 -6.15
N SER A 8 -6.72 -9.45 -4.97
CA SER A 8 -8.02 -9.85 -4.43
C SER A 8 -8.93 -8.63 -4.22
N ASN A 9 -8.43 -7.52 -3.66
CA ASN A 9 -9.22 -6.30 -3.49
C ASN A 9 -9.65 -5.70 -4.83
N LEU A 10 -8.76 -5.67 -5.83
CA LEU A 10 -9.08 -5.17 -7.18
C LEU A 10 -10.10 -6.03 -7.91
N LEU A 11 -10.00 -7.35 -7.82
CA LEU A 11 -10.98 -8.27 -8.44
C LEU A 11 -12.35 -8.18 -7.76
N SER A 12 -12.40 -7.88 -6.47
CA SER A 12 -13.65 -7.61 -5.74
C SER A 12 -14.26 -6.24 -6.04
N HIS A 13 -13.51 -5.30 -6.63
CA HIS A 13 -13.95 -3.93 -6.95
C HIS A 13 -13.64 -3.59 -8.42
N PRO A 14 -14.40 -4.14 -9.40
CA PRO A 14 -14.11 -4.00 -10.83
C PRO A 14 -14.07 -2.55 -11.33
N GLU A 15 -14.80 -1.63 -10.71
CA GLU A 15 -14.77 -0.20 -11.01
C GLU A 15 -13.41 0.44 -10.68
N VAL A 16 -12.80 0.05 -9.55
CA VAL A 16 -11.46 0.48 -9.16
C VAL A 16 -10.42 -0.11 -10.10
N LEU A 17 -10.55 -1.40 -10.44
CA LEU A 17 -9.67 -2.07 -11.41
C LEU A 17 -9.73 -1.41 -12.79
N ASN A 18 -10.93 -1.09 -13.29
CA ASN A 18 -11.09 -0.41 -14.57
C ASN A 18 -10.52 1.01 -14.53
N LYS A 19 -10.67 1.71 -13.41
CA LYS A 19 -10.11 3.06 -13.25
C LYS A 19 -8.59 3.04 -13.25
N VAL A 20 -7.94 2.13 -12.51
CA VAL A 20 -6.47 2.07 -12.47
C VAL A 20 -5.87 1.64 -13.81
N LYS A 21 -6.53 0.75 -14.56
CA LYS A 21 -6.12 0.42 -15.94
C LYS A 21 -6.11 1.64 -16.83
N LYS A 22 -7.23 2.39 -16.87
CA LYS A 22 -7.32 3.64 -17.66
C LYS A 22 -6.29 4.69 -17.25
N ASP A 23 -5.99 4.81 -15.96
CA ASP A 23 -4.97 5.73 -15.46
C ASP A 23 -3.57 5.32 -15.94
N ILE A 24 -3.25 4.02 -15.89
CA ILE A 24 -1.98 3.49 -16.42
C ILE A 24 -1.88 3.72 -17.93
N ASP A 25 -2.91 3.37 -18.69
CA ASP A 25 -2.94 3.53 -20.14
C ASP A 25 -2.76 5.01 -20.53
N ALA A 26 -3.33 5.94 -19.75
CA ALA A 26 -3.21 7.38 -20.00
C ALA A 26 -1.81 7.94 -19.66
N GLN A 27 -1.14 7.43 -18.64
CA GLN A 27 0.15 7.97 -18.16
C GLN A 27 1.37 7.29 -18.79
N VAL A 28 1.25 6.01 -19.12
CA VAL A 28 2.35 5.16 -19.63
C VAL A 28 2.19 4.85 -21.12
N GLY A 29 0.94 4.71 -21.59
CA GLY A 29 0.63 4.25 -22.94
C GLY A 29 0.77 2.73 -23.10
N GLU A 30 0.44 2.23 -24.29
CA GLU A 30 0.47 0.78 -24.60
C GLU A 30 1.73 0.34 -25.38
N GLU A 31 2.59 1.30 -25.78
CA GLU A 31 3.75 1.02 -26.65
C GLU A 31 4.94 0.39 -25.92
N ARG A 32 4.93 0.40 -24.58
CA ARG A 32 6.01 -0.13 -23.74
C ARG A 32 5.51 -0.65 -22.41
N LEU A 33 6.35 -1.43 -21.74
CA LEU A 33 6.12 -1.81 -20.35
C LEU A 33 6.36 -0.63 -19.41
N MET A 34 5.67 -0.67 -18.27
CA MET A 34 5.84 0.29 -17.18
C MET A 34 7.25 0.21 -16.60
N GLU A 35 7.85 1.37 -16.34
CA GLU A 35 9.14 1.49 -15.65
C GLU A 35 8.95 2.08 -14.24
N GLU A 36 9.94 1.92 -13.37
CA GLU A 36 9.89 2.44 -12.00
C GLU A 36 9.74 3.96 -11.95
N SER A 37 10.29 4.66 -12.94
CA SER A 37 10.18 6.12 -13.10
C SER A 37 8.74 6.59 -13.32
N ASP A 38 7.87 5.74 -13.88
CA ASP A 38 6.45 6.05 -14.14
C ASP A 38 5.61 6.07 -12.87
N ILE A 39 6.06 5.38 -11.80
CA ILE A 39 5.33 5.27 -10.53
C ILE A 39 4.96 6.66 -10.01
N MET A 40 5.82 7.66 -10.19
CA MET A 40 5.59 9.03 -9.76
C MET A 40 4.36 9.69 -10.39
N LYS A 41 3.91 9.23 -11.56
CA LYS A 41 2.70 9.72 -12.25
C LYS A 41 1.45 8.94 -11.86
N LEU A 42 1.61 7.71 -11.36
CA LEU A 42 0.52 6.77 -11.08
C LEU A 42 0.02 6.90 -9.63
N HIS A 43 -0.46 8.09 -9.26
CA HIS A 43 -0.93 8.37 -7.90
C HIS A 43 -2.10 7.47 -7.47
N TYR A 44 -2.96 7.07 -8.40
CA TYR A 44 -4.09 6.20 -8.07
C TYR A 44 -3.62 4.78 -7.74
N LEU A 45 -2.64 4.26 -8.48
CA LEU A 45 -2.00 2.98 -8.18
C LEU A 45 -1.30 3.00 -6.81
N GLN A 46 -0.58 4.09 -6.49
CA GLN A 46 0.01 4.27 -5.16
C GLN A 46 -1.06 4.26 -4.06
N SER A 47 -2.18 4.92 -4.28
CA SER A 47 -3.30 4.93 -3.33
C SER A 47 -3.88 3.54 -3.07
N ILE A 48 -3.97 2.70 -4.12
CA ILE A 48 -4.40 1.30 -4.00
C ILE A 48 -3.40 0.50 -3.16
N MET A 49 -2.09 0.71 -3.34
CA MET A 49 -1.06 0.08 -2.51
C MET A 49 -1.20 0.49 -1.04
N TRP A 50 -1.36 1.80 -0.76
CA TRP A 50 -1.54 2.29 0.60
C TRP A 50 -2.78 1.71 1.28
N GLU A 51 -3.90 1.64 0.55
CA GLU A 51 -5.13 1.05 1.08
C GLU A 51 -4.99 -0.45 1.31
N THR A 52 -4.29 -1.16 0.42
CA THR A 52 -3.98 -2.58 0.59
C THR A 52 -3.18 -2.80 1.87
N LEU A 53 -2.15 -1.98 2.13
CA LEU A 53 -1.33 -2.08 3.34
C LEU A 53 -2.09 -1.67 4.61
N ARG A 54 -3.00 -0.70 4.52
CA ARG A 54 -3.88 -0.29 5.62
C ARG A 54 -4.81 -1.42 6.05
N LEU A 55 -5.38 -2.15 5.08
CA LEU A 55 -6.29 -3.27 5.33
C LEU A 55 -5.55 -4.56 5.67
N HIS A 56 -4.42 -4.82 5.02
CA HIS A 56 -3.68 -6.07 5.07
C HIS A 56 -2.20 -5.80 5.36
N SER A 57 -1.92 -5.31 6.56
CA SER A 57 -0.54 -5.09 7.01
C SER A 57 0.22 -6.43 7.05
N VAL A 58 1.45 -6.43 6.51
CA VAL A 58 2.34 -7.61 6.54
C VAL A 58 2.73 -7.97 7.98
N ALA A 59 2.75 -6.98 8.88
CA ALA A 59 3.02 -7.15 10.30
C ALA A 59 1.98 -6.37 11.11
N PRO A 60 0.79 -6.95 11.40
CA PRO A 60 -0.29 -6.24 12.10
C PRO A 60 0.07 -5.72 13.49
N LEU A 61 0.99 -6.42 14.19
CA LEU A 61 1.53 -6.03 15.49
C LEU A 61 2.97 -5.49 15.41
N LEU A 62 3.46 -5.24 14.19
CA LEU A 62 4.86 -4.90 13.90
C LEU A 62 5.84 -5.92 14.49
N LEU A 63 7.11 -5.56 14.57
CA LEU A 63 8.10 -6.34 15.33
C LEU A 63 7.98 -5.97 16.81
N PRO A 64 8.19 -6.89 17.76
CA PRO A 64 8.22 -6.53 19.17
C PRO A 64 9.29 -5.46 19.45
N HIS A 65 8.91 -4.45 20.24
CA HIS A 65 9.81 -3.41 20.73
C HIS A 65 9.93 -3.53 22.26
N MET A 66 11.08 -3.10 22.80
CA MET A 66 11.32 -2.97 24.24
C MET A 66 11.89 -1.57 24.53
N ALA A 67 11.52 -1.00 25.67
CA ALA A 67 12.09 0.26 26.13
C ALA A 67 13.59 0.08 26.42
N SER A 68 14.41 1.08 26.04
CA SER A 68 15.85 1.05 26.34
C SER A 68 16.17 1.56 27.76
N ALA A 69 15.21 2.26 28.37
CA ALA A 69 15.19 2.75 29.74
C ALA A 69 13.74 3.07 30.13
N ASP A 70 13.48 3.20 31.44
CA ASP A 70 12.18 3.59 31.98
C ASP A 70 11.64 4.86 31.29
N TYR A 71 10.44 4.78 30.71
CA TYR A 71 9.85 5.88 29.96
C TYR A 71 8.34 5.95 30.13
N THR A 72 7.79 7.16 30.20
CA THR A 72 6.34 7.37 30.30
C THR A 72 5.71 7.57 28.91
N ILE A 73 4.82 6.68 28.49
CA ILE A 73 4.05 6.77 27.24
C ILE A 73 2.59 7.06 27.56
N GLY A 74 2.06 8.19 27.08
CA GLY A 74 0.65 8.54 27.29
C GLY A 74 0.23 8.68 28.77
N GLY A 75 1.17 8.95 29.67
CA GLY A 75 0.94 9.03 31.11
C GLY A 75 1.11 7.71 31.87
N TYR A 76 1.51 6.63 31.20
CA TYR A 76 1.79 5.32 31.80
C TYR A 76 3.28 5.01 31.80
N ASP A 77 3.79 4.48 32.90
CA ASP A 77 5.19 4.08 33.01
C ASP A 77 5.45 2.74 32.30
N VAL A 78 6.45 2.73 31.43
CA VAL A 78 6.93 1.56 30.68
C VAL A 78 8.36 1.26 31.12
N PRO A 79 8.59 0.21 31.92
CA PRO A 79 9.92 -0.23 32.34
C PRO A 79 10.65 -1.02 31.23
#